data_AF-B4VIC6-F1
#
_entry.id   AF-B4VIC6-F1
#
_cell.length_a   1.000
_cell.length_b   1.000
_cell.length_c   1.000
_cell.angle_alpha   90.00
_cell.angle_beta   90.00
_cell.angle_gamma   90.00
#
_symmetry.space_group_name_H-M   'P 1'
#
loop_
_entity.id
_entity.type
_entity.pdbx_description
1 polymer ?
#
loop_
_entity_poly.entity_id
_entity_poly.type
_entity_poly.pdbx_seq_one_letter_code
_entity_poly.pdbx_strand_id
1 'polypeptide(L)' 'MNQTLYAPLVGINQYPDPKLRLCSYKQDIEVVEQYLKARVAQDGY' A
#
# COMPACT_ATOMS: atom_id res chain seq x y z
N MET A 1 -7.70 -16.64 -19.04
CA MET A 1 -7.81 -16.86 -17.58
C MET A 1 -7.38 -15.55 -16.92
N ASN A 2 -8.31 -14.76 -16.38
CA ASN A 2 -7.95 -13.56 -15.62
C ASN A 2 -7.22 -14.01 -14.37
N GLN A 3 -5.92 -13.73 -14.30
CA GLN A 3 -5.13 -13.97 -13.10
C GLN A 3 -5.38 -12.81 -12.14
N THR A 4 -5.97 -13.10 -10.99
CA THR A 4 -6.09 -12.09 -9.93
C THR A 4 -4.72 -11.87 -9.32
N LEU A 5 -4.21 -10.64 -9.42
CA LEU A 5 -2.96 -10.23 -8.79
C LEU A 5 -3.25 -9.76 -7.37
N TYR A 6 -2.45 -10.25 -6.41
CA TYR A 6 -2.53 -9.88 -5.00
C TYR A 6 -1.24 -9.21 -4.56
N ALA A 7 -1.35 -8.12 -3.81
CA ALA A 7 -0.21 -7.40 -3.24
C ALA A 7 -0.48 -7.05 -1.76
N PRO A 8 0.23 -7.64 -0.79
CA PRO A 8 0.08 -7.29 0.62
C PRO A 8 0.77 -5.94 0.90
N LEU A 9 0.03 -4.98 1.45
CA LEU A 9 0.57 -3.70 1.92
C LEU A 9 0.56 -3.67 3.45
N VAL A 10 1.72 -3.45 4.06
CA VAL A 10 1.87 -3.50 5.54
C VAL A 10 2.46 -2.19 6.06
N GLY A 11 1.69 -1.50 6.90
CA GLY A 11 2.12 -0.31 7.63
C GLY A 11 2.45 -0.62 9.07
N ILE A 12 3.72 -0.51 9.46
CA ILE A 12 4.13 -0.66 10.85
C ILE A 12 4.24 0.75 11.45
N ASN A 13 3.36 1.05 12.41
CA ASN A 13 3.41 2.33 13.12
C ASN A 13 3.10 2.27 14.62
N GLN A 14 2.92 1.07 15.16
CA GLN A 14 2.81 0.89 16.61
C GLN A 14 4.18 0.53 17.17
N TYR A 15 4.94 1.56 17.53
CA TYR A 15 6.24 1.43 18.19
C TYR A 15 6.13 1.66 19.70
N PRO A 16 6.98 1.00 20.53
CA PRO A 16 7.02 1.20 21.97
C PRO A 16 7.31 2.66 22.35
N ASP A 17 8.19 3.34 21.60
CA ASP A 17 8.45 4.77 21.77
C ASP A 17 7.55 5.58 20.81
N PRO A 18 6.66 6.46 21.32
CA PRO A 18 5.82 7.32 20.51
C PRO A 18 6.59 8.25 19.55
N LYS A 19 7.84 8.61 19.84
CA LYS A 19 8.67 9.47 18.98
C LYS A 19 9.09 8.78 17.67
N LEU A 20 9.07 7.45 17.64
CA LEU A 20 9.39 6.65 16.46
C LEU A 20 8.16 6.45 15.56
N ARG A 21 6.98 6.89 15.97
CA ARG A 21 5.78 6.80 15.14
C ARG A 21 5.94 7.70 13.91
N LEU A 22 5.73 7.08 12.76
CA LEU A 22 5.70 7.70 11.45
C LEU A 22 4.38 8.45 11.27
N CYS A 23 4.46 9.73 10.92
CA CYS A 23 3.27 10.55 10.70
C CYS A 23 2.59 10.27 9.34
N SER A 24 3.32 9.78 8.34
CA SER A 24 2.84 9.64 6.95
C SER A 24 2.55 8.21 6.50
N TYR A 25 2.84 7.18 7.32
CA TYR A 25 2.78 5.77 6.90
C TYR A 25 1.46 5.36 6.22
N LYS A 26 0.34 5.93 6.70
CA LYS A 26 -0.99 5.65 6.15
C LYS A 26 -1.11 6.21 4.73
N GLN A 27 -0.64 7.43 4.52
CA GLN A 27 -0.68 8.09 3.22
C GLN A 27 0.25 7.39 2.22
N ASP A 28 1.41 6.91 2.67
CA ASP A 28 2.33 6.14 1.83
C ASP A 28 1.67 4.84 1.30
N ILE A 29 0.92 4.14 2.17
CA ILE A 29 0.18 2.92 1.80
C ILE A 29 -0.96 3.24 0.82
N GLU A 30 -1.73 4.29 1.09
CA GLU A 30 -2.85 4.71 0.23
C GLU A 30 -2.36 5.08 -1.18
N VAL A 31 -1.22 5.76 -1.29
CA VAL A 31 -0.61 6.11 -2.59
C VAL A 31 -0.18 4.85 -3.36
N VAL A 32 0.45 3.90 -2.69
CA VAL A 32 0.86 2.63 -3.31
C VAL A 32 -0.35 1.81 -3.75
N GLU A 33 -1.39 1.74 -2.92
CA GLU A 33 -2.64 1.05 -3.27
C GLU A 33 -3.29 1.65 -4.54
N GLN A 34 -3.39 2.98 -4.60
CA GLN A 34 -3.94 3.67 -5.77
C GLN A 34 -3.10 3.44 -7.02
N TYR A 35 -1.78 3.49 -6.90
CA TYR A 35 -0.86 3.22 -8.01
C TYR A 35 -1.05 1.80 -8.56
N LEU A 36 -1.10 0.79 -7.69
CA LEU A 36 -1.26 -0.60 -8.10
C LEU A 36 -2.61 -0.84 -8.79
N LYS A 37 -3.70 -0.27 -8.25
CA LYS A 37 -5.03 -0.33 -8.89
C LYS A 37 -5.03 0.30 -10.28
N ALA A 38 -4.44 1.49 -10.42
CA ALA A 38 -4.33 2.17 -11.71
C ALA A 38 -3.48 1.37 -12.71
N ARG A 39 -2.37 0.79 -12.26
CA ARG A 39 -1.47 -0.01 -13.10
C ARG A 39 -2.16 -1.27 -13.62
N VAL A 40 -2.87 -2.01 -12.74
CA VAL A 40 -3.63 -3.20 -13.13
C VAL A 40 -4.73 -2.84 -14.14
N ALA A 41 -5.43 -1.72 -13.95
CA ALA A 41 -6.44 -1.25 -14.89
C ALA A 41 -5.86 -0.85 -16.26
N GLN A 42 -4.64 -0.31 -16.30
CA GLN A 42 -3.94 0.07 -17.54
C GLN A 42 -3.35 -1.12 -18.29
N ASP A 43 -2.80 -2.09 -17.58
CA ASP A 43 -2.13 -3.25 -18.19
C ASP A 43 -3.11 -4.26 -18.82
N GLY A 44 -4.43 -4.06 -18.67
CA GLY A 44 -5.45 -4.82 -19.39
C GLY A 44 -5.41 -6.32 -19.09
N TYR A 45 -5.22 -6.68 -17.82
CA TYR A 45 -5.39 -8.07 -17.34
C TYR A 45 -6.85 -8.52 -17.31
#